data_AF-A0A9P3ZPF3-F1
#
_entry.id   AF-A0A9P3ZPF3-F1
#
_cell.length_a   1.000
_cell.length_b   1.000
_cell.length_c   1.000
_cell.angle_alpha   90.00
_cell.angle_beta   90.00
_cell.angle_gamma   90.00
#
_symmetry.space_group_name_H-M   'P 1'
#
loop_
_entity.id
_entity.type
_entity.pdbx_description
1 polymer ?
#
loop_
_entity_poly.entity_id
_entity_poly.type
_entity_poly.pdbx_seq_one_letter_code
_entity_poly.pdbx_strand_id
1 'polypeptide(L)'
;MKMLLYLAIAFLFPCSFGDPPPALEGAHMEFESLEIITDNDVPCMKITCSVTHTAKESIMEFPPKAYLLLNVVDSTGKRLLPDNLMIVGKNFLQVDEEDCPDNQFHVILFFKELPAKTAKWIHIRGNVPLRCCSLSSSIPRELFWRDGMEEEFSAIDSEMVPEGPVADLAICKSETVTLGAELLQTYRNNSQLWKIHLSAIATFRFYGLELLDEQGLHVLFSLRPRSAFAGGGGAGYSMECVFPRAYSRLQARILYIDPDKFKNKSLPFNLTVGLAGTLSKRQAPSAR
;
A
#
# COMPACT_ATOMS: atom_id res chain seq x y z
N MET A 1 13.17 38.27 30.67
CA MET A 1 12.09 37.29 30.42
C MET A 1 11.56 37.50 29.01
N LYS A 2 11.73 36.50 28.13
CA LYS A 2 10.88 36.16 26.97
C LYS A 2 11.49 34.92 26.32
N MET A 3 11.10 33.74 26.81
CA MET A 3 11.36 32.47 26.14
C MET A 3 10.48 32.40 24.90
N LEU A 4 11.10 32.24 23.74
CA LEU A 4 10.42 31.90 22.49
C LEU A 4 9.86 30.48 22.61
N LEU A 5 8.54 30.42 22.70
CA LEU A 5 7.74 29.21 22.63
C LEU A 5 7.84 28.66 21.19
N TYR A 6 8.67 27.64 21.00
CA TYR A 6 8.57 26.73 19.86
C TYR A 6 7.22 26.02 19.98
N LEU A 7 6.23 26.50 19.21
CA LEU A 7 4.94 25.83 19.06
C LEU A 7 5.18 24.59 18.19
N ALA A 8 5.54 23.48 18.86
CA ALA A 8 5.47 22.16 18.27
C ALA A 8 4.02 21.92 17.87
N ILE A 9 3.76 21.89 16.56
CA ILE A 9 2.53 21.33 16.00
C ILE A 9 2.62 19.81 16.22
N ALA A 10 2.38 19.41 17.47
CA ALA A 10 1.91 18.08 17.76
C ALA A 10 0.51 18.01 17.15
N PHE A 11 0.39 17.29 16.03
CA PHE A 11 -0.88 16.75 15.58
C PHE A 11 -1.37 15.80 16.68
N LEU A 12 -1.98 16.39 17.71
CA LEU A 12 -2.87 15.75 18.65
C LEU A 12 -4.08 15.30 17.84
N PHE A 13 -4.02 14.09 17.28
CA PHE A 13 -5.24 13.31 17.18
C PHE A 13 -5.72 13.11 18.61
N PRO A 14 -6.89 13.63 19.00
CA PRO A 14 -7.43 13.29 20.30
C PRO A 14 -7.66 11.78 20.29
N CYS A 15 -6.94 11.08 21.17
CA CYS A 15 -7.34 9.77 21.68
C CYS A 15 -8.72 9.95 22.36
N SER A 16 -9.77 10.00 21.54
CA SER A 16 -11.10 9.66 21.98
C SER A 16 -11.05 8.19 22.38
N PHE A 17 -11.37 7.90 23.64
CA PHE A 17 -11.69 6.56 24.12
C PHE A 17 -12.97 6.08 23.39
N GLY A 18 -12.83 5.71 22.13
CA GLY A 18 -13.74 4.81 21.45
C GLY A 18 -13.34 3.36 21.75
N ASP A 19 -14.24 2.44 21.43
CA ASP A 19 -13.90 1.01 21.44
C ASP A 19 -12.61 0.76 20.64
N PRO A 20 -11.77 -0.19 21.06
CA PRO A 20 -10.57 -0.54 20.31
C PRO A 20 -10.96 -0.83 18.85
N PRO A 21 -10.15 -0.36 17.87
CA PRO A 21 -10.50 -0.54 16.47
C PRO A 21 -10.71 -2.03 16.18
N PRO A 22 -11.78 -2.39 15.44
CA PRO A 22 -12.13 -3.79 15.24
C PRO A 22 -11.00 -4.52 14.51
N ALA A 23 -10.86 -5.82 14.80
CA ALA A 23 -9.86 -6.64 14.15
C ALA A 23 -10.05 -6.67 12.63
N LEU A 24 -8.94 -6.82 11.90
CA LEU A 24 -8.97 -7.08 10.47
C LEU A 24 -9.64 -8.44 10.21
N GLU A 25 -10.67 -8.43 9.37
CA GLU A 25 -11.51 -9.60 9.12
C GLU A 25 -10.73 -10.73 8.44
N GLY A 26 -10.83 -11.94 9.01
CA GLY A 26 -10.18 -13.14 8.48
C GLY A 26 -8.65 -13.05 8.44
N ALA A 27 -8.04 -12.13 9.19
CA ALA A 27 -6.60 -11.96 9.20
C ALA A 27 -5.90 -13.18 9.81
N HIS A 28 -5.07 -13.84 9.00
CA HIS A 28 -4.17 -14.90 9.41
C HIS A 28 -2.73 -14.43 9.18
N MET A 29 -1.87 -14.67 10.16
CA MET A 29 -0.47 -14.22 10.15
C MET A 29 0.45 -15.40 10.31
N GLU A 30 1.47 -15.46 9.47
CA GLU A 30 2.50 -16.48 9.47
C GLU A 30 3.88 -15.84 9.61
N PHE A 31 4.74 -16.48 10.40
CA PHE A 31 6.15 -16.12 10.42
C PHE A 31 6.79 -16.48 9.09
N GLU A 32 7.56 -15.57 8.52
CA GLU A 32 8.22 -15.78 7.23
C GLU A 32 9.73 -15.78 7.35
N SER A 33 10.33 -14.73 7.94
CA SER A 33 11.77 -14.65 8.09
C SER A 33 12.21 -13.89 9.35
N LEU A 34 13.41 -14.25 9.82
CA LEU A 34 14.16 -13.50 10.81
C LEU A 34 15.57 -13.31 10.25
N GLU A 35 15.98 -12.06 10.11
CA GLU A 35 17.28 -11.67 9.57
C GLU A 35 18.05 -10.86 10.61
N ILE A 36 19.34 -11.14 10.77
CA ILE A 36 20.27 -10.25 11.48
C ILE A 36 21.13 -9.57 10.42
N ILE A 37 21.04 -8.24 10.35
CA ILE A 37 21.73 -7.39 9.40
C ILE A 37 22.91 -6.76 10.13
N THR A 38 24.12 -6.90 9.57
CA THR A 38 25.38 -6.47 10.23
C THR A 38 26.13 -5.38 9.46
N ASP A 39 25.53 -4.80 8.42
CA ASP A 39 26.24 -4.00 7.41
C ASP A 39 26.64 -2.57 7.85
N ASN A 40 26.15 -2.06 9.00
CA ASN A 40 26.29 -0.65 9.42
C ASN A 40 26.91 -0.46 10.83
N ASP A 41 27.90 -1.26 11.22
CA ASP A 41 28.59 -1.26 12.54
C ASP A 41 27.72 -1.58 13.77
N VAL A 42 26.40 -1.36 13.71
CA VAL A 42 25.42 -1.74 14.73
C VAL A 42 24.53 -2.84 14.16
N PRO A 43 24.57 -4.07 14.72
CA PRO A 43 23.75 -5.15 14.22
C PRO A 43 22.28 -4.88 14.53
N CYS A 44 21.42 -5.01 13.53
CA CYS A 44 19.98 -4.89 13.67
C CYS A 44 19.28 -6.21 13.31
N MET A 45 18.07 -6.39 13.81
CA MET A 45 17.24 -7.56 13.55
C MET A 45 15.99 -7.13 12.82
N LYS A 46 15.60 -7.92 11.82
CA LYS A 46 14.37 -7.75 11.04
C LYS A 46 13.54 -9.01 11.16
N ILE A 47 12.26 -8.87 11.52
CA ILE A 47 11.29 -9.96 11.55
C ILE A 47 10.22 -9.66 10.52
N THR A 48 10.02 -10.59 9.58
CA THR A 48 9.00 -10.50 8.54
C THR A 48 7.91 -11.51 8.83
N CYS A 49 6.67 -11.04 8.82
CA CYS A 49 5.47 -11.88 8.88
C CYS A 49 4.64 -11.66 7.63
N SER A 50 4.17 -12.74 7.02
CA SER A 50 3.16 -12.72 5.96
C SER A 50 1.78 -12.67 6.60
N VAL A 51 0.88 -11.85 6.05
CA VAL A 51 -0.51 -11.74 6.48
C VAL A 51 -1.42 -11.96 5.30
N THR A 52 -2.44 -12.80 5.47
CA THR A 52 -3.55 -13.00 4.53
C THR A 52 -4.85 -12.59 5.20
N HIS A 53 -5.77 -11.93 4.51
CA HIS A 53 -7.07 -11.54 5.07
C HIS A 53 -8.24 -11.82 4.13
N THR A 54 -9.46 -11.67 4.64
CA THR A 54 -10.70 -11.74 3.84
C THR A 54 -11.42 -10.40 3.77
N ALA A 55 -10.90 -9.37 4.44
CA ALA A 55 -11.42 -8.02 4.37
C ALA A 55 -11.46 -7.52 2.92
N LYS A 56 -12.58 -6.89 2.54
CA LYS A 56 -12.76 -6.27 1.21
C LYS A 56 -12.04 -4.93 1.08
N GLU A 57 -11.56 -4.38 2.19
CA GLU A 57 -10.82 -3.14 2.22
C GLU A 57 -9.34 -3.34 1.86
N SER A 58 -8.80 -2.43 1.05
CA SER A 58 -7.37 -2.36 0.77
C SER A 58 -6.64 -1.77 1.98
N ILE A 59 -5.44 -2.27 2.25
CA ILE A 59 -4.60 -1.85 3.39
C ILE A 59 -3.64 -0.76 2.92
N MET A 60 -3.59 0.34 3.66
CA MET A 60 -2.73 1.48 3.37
C MET A 60 -1.41 1.38 4.14
N GLU A 61 -0.30 1.69 3.47
CA GLU A 61 1.00 1.83 4.12
C GLU A 61 0.95 3.01 5.11
N PHE A 62 1.30 2.74 6.36
CA PHE A 62 1.21 3.72 7.44
C PHE A 62 2.58 4.39 7.68
N PRO A 63 2.64 5.71 7.92
CA PRO A 63 3.89 6.35 8.29
C PRO A 63 4.37 5.85 9.69
N PRO A 64 5.67 5.64 9.90
CA PRO A 64 6.22 4.74 10.94
C PRO A 64 5.99 5.03 12.43
N LYS A 65 5.29 6.09 12.83
CA LYS A 65 5.59 6.74 14.12
C LYS A 65 4.48 6.75 15.18
N ALA A 66 3.37 6.06 14.99
CA ALA A 66 2.28 6.09 15.96
C ALA A 66 2.00 4.70 16.56
N TYR A 67 2.61 4.46 17.72
CA TYR A 67 2.21 3.49 18.75
C TYR A 67 2.24 2.01 18.36
N LEU A 68 3.44 1.43 18.39
CA LEU A 68 3.59 -0.02 18.51
C LEU A 68 3.24 -0.44 19.95
N LEU A 69 1.98 -0.82 20.18
CA LEU A 69 1.56 -1.52 21.39
C LEU A 69 1.97 -3.00 21.32
N LEU A 70 3.22 -3.26 20.90
CA LEU A 70 3.78 -4.59 20.82
C LEU A 70 4.65 -4.82 22.04
N ASN A 71 4.29 -5.83 22.82
CA ASN A 71 5.16 -6.41 23.83
C ASN A 71 6.01 -7.50 23.17
N VAL A 72 7.28 -7.20 22.96
CA VAL A 72 8.26 -8.15 22.40
C VAL A 72 9.23 -8.55 23.50
N VAL A 73 9.30 -9.84 23.79
CA VAL A 73 10.11 -10.38 24.87
C VAL A 73 10.85 -11.62 24.39
N ASP A 74 12.13 -11.74 24.71
CA ASP A 74 12.90 -12.95 24.44
C ASP A 74 12.76 -13.99 25.56
N SER A 75 13.27 -15.20 25.32
CA SER A 75 13.18 -16.29 26.29
C SER A 75 13.94 -16.06 27.61
N THR A 76 14.76 -15.01 27.70
CA THR A 76 15.45 -14.61 28.93
C THR A 76 14.68 -13.56 29.72
N GLY A 77 13.56 -13.08 29.17
CA GLY A 77 12.76 -11.99 29.74
C GLY A 77 13.22 -10.60 29.29
N LYS A 78 14.23 -10.49 28.42
CA LYS A 78 14.65 -9.20 27.88
C LYS A 78 13.54 -8.66 26.99
N ARG A 79 13.12 -7.41 27.23
CA ARG A 79 12.20 -6.68 26.36
C ARG A 79 12.96 -6.12 25.16
N LEU A 80 12.40 -6.29 23.97
CA LEU A 80 12.89 -5.70 22.74
C LEU A 80 11.89 -4.64 22.29
N LEU A 81 12.39 -3.49 21.86
CA LEU A 81 11.57 -2.40 21.35
C LEU A 81 11.75 -2.34 19.83
N PRO A 82 10.69 -2.54 19.03
CA PRO A 82 10.80 -2.33 17.61
C PRO A 82 10.98 -0.83 17.32
N ASP A 83 12.01 -0.50 16.55
CA ASP A 83 12.33 0.86 16.11
C ASP A 83 11.41 1.33 14.98
N ASN A 84 10.99 0.39 14.13
CA ASN A 84 10.18 0.68 12.96
C ASN A 84 9.26 -0.52 12.64
N LEU A 85 8.10 -0.20 12.11
CA LEU A 85 7.14 -1.14 11.54
C LEU A 85 6.85 -0.69 10.12
N MET A 86 7.03 -1.59 9.17
CA MET A 86 6.60 -1.40 7.80
C MET A 86 5.50 -2.40 7.45
N ILE A 87 4.48 -1.91 6.77
CA ILE A 87 3.42 -2.73 6.19
C ILE A 87 3.56 -2.55 4.69
N VAL A 88 3.79 -3.64 3.99
CA VAL A 88 4.16 -3.61 2.58
C VAL A 88 3.32 -4.66 1.87
N GLY A 89 2.66 -4.31 0.77
CA GLY A 89 1.99 -5.33 -0.04
C GLY A 89 2.99 -6.40 -0.47
N LYS A 90 2.59 -7.68 -0.51
CA LYS A 90 3.52 -8.77 -0.90
C LYS A 90 4.16 -8.53 -2.28
N ASN A 91 3.42 -7.86 -3.15
CA ASN A 91 3.80 -7.44 -4.50
C ASN A 91 4.98 -6.44 -4.54
N PHE A 92 5.31 -5.77 -3.43
CA PHE A 92 6.39 -4.77 -3.42
C PHE A 92 7.80 -5.39 -3.41
N LEU A 93 7.92 -6.67 -3.01
CA LEU A 93 9.18 -7.41 -3.00
C LEU A 93 9.33 -8.35 -4.22
N GLN A 94 8.25 -8.58 -4.96
CA GLN A 94 8.20 -9.49 -6.11
C GLN A 94 7.58 -8.76 -7.30
N VAL A 95 8.43 -8.25 -8.19
CA VAL A 95 8.09 -7.38 -9.32
C VAL A 95 7.36 -8.13 -10.47
N ASP A 96 7.32 -9.47 -10.43
CA ASP A 96 7.04 -10.28 -11.62
C ASP A 96 5.75 -11.13 -11.58
N GLU A 97 4.97 -11.13 -10.50
CA GLU A 97 3.73 -11.94 -10.45
C GLU A 97 2.47 -11.06 -10.57
N GLU A 98 1.83 -11.14 -11.73
CA GLU A 98 0.56 -10.45 -12.07
C GLU A 98 -0.66 -10.93 -11.24
N ASP A 99 -0.49 -11.93 -10.37
CA ASP A 99 -1.59 -12.65 -9.70
C ASP A 99 -1.42 -12.77 -8.17
N CYS A 100 -0.69 -11.85 -7.50
CA CYS A 100 -0.75 -11.82 -6.04
C CYS A 100 -2.01 -11.09 -5.55
N PRO A 101 -2.92 -11.78 -4.83
CA PRO A 101 -4.20 -11.20 -4.45
C PRO A 101 -4.03 -10.04 -3.46
N ASP A 102 -4.84 -9.01 -3.63
CA ASP A 102 -4.86 -7.75 -2.84
C ASP A 102 -5.10 -7.96 -1.33
N ASN A 103 -5.31 -9.22 -0.93
CA ASN A 103 -5.54 -9.67 0.42
C ASN A 103 -4.28 -10.19 1.14
N GLN A 104 -3.08 -10.01 0.56
CA GLN A 104 -1.81 -10.39 1.17
C GLN A 104 -0.84 -9.21 1.34
N PHE A 105 -0.21 -9.14 2.51
CA PHE A 105 0.81 -8.14 2.80
C PHE A 105 1.83 -8.66 3.82
N HIS A 106 3.02 -8.08 3.83
CA HIS A 106 4.02 -8.30 4.86
C HIS A 106 3.92 -7.24 5.95
N VAL A 107 4.12 -7.70 7.18
CA VAL A 107 4.46 -6.84 8.31
C VAL A 107 5.91 -7.07 8.67
N ILE A 108 6.71 -6.01 8.62
CA ILE A 108 8.15 -6.05 8.85
C ILE A 108 8.46 -5.23 10.10
N LEU A 109 9.01 -5.87 11.10
CA LEU A 109 9.47 -5.25 12.35
C LEU A 109 10.98 -5.11 12.32
N PHE A 110 11.48 -3.91 12.57
CA PHE A 110 12.91 -3.63 12.69
C PHE A 110 13.29 -3.34 14.14
N PHE A 111 14.40 -3.89 14.57
CA PHE A 111 14.95 -3.72 15.91
C PHE A 111 16.43 -3.37 15.80
N LYS A 112 16.87 -2.30 16.45
CA LYS A 112 18.29 -1.99 16.66
C LYS A 112 18.89 -2.84 17.77
N GLU A 113 18.05 -3.38 18.64
CA GLU A 113 18.48 -4.28 19.70
C GLU A 113 18.36 -5.74 19.29
N LEU A 114 19.42 -6.51 19.52
CA LEU A 114 19.39 -7.95 19.40
C LEU A 114 18.81 -8.63 20.66
N PRO A 115 18.23 -9.84 20.51
CA PRO A 115 17.91 -10.70 21.66
C PRO A 115 19.16 -11.06 22.46
N ALA A 116 18.98 -11.50 23.71
CA ALA A 116 20.08 -11.99 24.52
C ALA A 116 20.78 -13.17 23.83
N LYS A 117 22.10 -13.31 24.01
CA LYS A 117 22.90 -14.40 23.39
C LYS A 117 22.40 -15.80 23.74
N THR A 118 21.79 -15.96 24.90
CA THR A 118 21.23 -17.23 25.41
C THR A 118 19.74 -17.38 25.11
N ALA A 119 19.12 -16.42 24.40
CA ALA A 119 17.72 -16.48 24.03
C ALA A 119 17.50 -17.60 23.00
N LYS A 120 16.40 -18.34 23.19
CA LYS A 120 15.97 -19.44 22.32
C LYS A 120 14.79 -19.06 21.44
N TRP A 121 14.01 -18.07 21.87
CA TRP A 121 12.84 -17.61 21.16
C TRP A 121 12.58 -16.13 21.45
N ILE A 122 11.78 -15.51 20.58
CA ILE A 122 11.19 -14.18 20.74
C ILE A 122 9.68 -14.33 20.66
N HIS A 123 8.96 -13.80 21.63
CA HIS A 123 7.51 -13.77 21.65
C HIS A 123 7.03 -12.34 21.42
N ILE A 124 6.17 -12.15 20.42
CA ILE A 124 5.58 -10.87 20.02
C ILE A 124 4.10 -10.94 20.31
N ARG A 125 3.60 -10.07 21.18
CA ARG A 125 2.18 -9.98 21.52
C ARG A 125 1.71 -8.53 21.51
N GLY A 126 0.56 -8.26 20.91
CA GLY A 126 -0.03 -6.93 20.91
C GLY A 126 -0.97 -6.72 19.74
N ASN A 127 -1.22 -5.46 19.40
CA ASN A 127 -2.01 -5.10 18.22
C ASN A 127 -1.23 -4.09 17.38
N VAL A 128 -1.19 -4.32 16.07
CA VAL A 128 -0.71 -3.34 15.10
C VAL A 128 -1.90 -2.55 14.57
N PRO A 129 -1.91 -1.21 14.70
CA PRO A 129 -2.96 -0.40 14.09
C PRO A 129 -2.83 -0.45 12.57
N LEU A 130 -3.95 -0.69 11.89
CA LEU A 130 -4.07 -0.67 10.45
C LEU A 130 -5.01 0.45 10.03
N ARG A 131 -4.70 1.12 8.92
CA ARG A 131 -5.63 1.99 8.22
C ARG A 131 -6.05 1.29 6.94
N CYS A 132 -7.34 1.02 6.81
CA CYS A 132 -7.93 0.36 5.65
C CYS A 132 -8.82 1.36 4.91
N CYS A 133 -8.98 1.18 3.61
CA CYS A 133 -9.89 1.95 2.78
C CYS A 133 -10.65 1.01 1.85
N SER A 134 -11.96 1.20 1.70
CA SER A 134 -12.67 0.64 0.56
C SER A 134 -12.40 1.55 -0.64
N LEU A 135 -11.89 0.99 -1.74
CA LEU A 135 -11.65 1.75 -2.96
C LEU A 135 -12.95 2.42 -3.42
N SER A 136 -12.84 3.68 -3.80
CA SER A 136 -13.87 4.38 -4.56
C SER A 136 -13.59 4.24 -6.04
N SER A 137 -14.63 4.43 -6.83
CA SER A 137 -14.54 4.36 -8.28
C SER A 137 -15.23 5.54 -8.93
N SER A 138 -14.66 6.03 -10.03
CA SER A 138 -15.36 6.95 -10.91
C SER A 138 -16.60 6.29 -11.52
N ILE A 139 -17.51 7.12 -12.05
CA ILE A 139 -18.57 6.62 -12.93
C ILE A 139 -17.90 5.97 -14.15
N PRO A 140 -18.33 4.77 -14.58
CA PRO A 140 -17.81 4.14 -15.78
C PRO A 140 -18.08 5.02 -17.01
N ARG A 141 -17.07 5.23 -17.84
CA ARG A 141 -17.22 5.98 -19.10
C ARG A 141 -16.87 5.10 -20.29
N GLU A 142 -17.71 5.12 -21.31
CA GLU A 142 -17.42 4.51 -22.60
C GLU A 142 -16.42 5.39 -23.35
N LEU A 143 -15.32 4.80 -23.79
CA LEU A 143 -14.24 5.48 -24.50
C LEU A 143 -14.09 4.87 -25.89
N PHE A 144 -13.85 5.72 -26.88
CA PHE A 144 -13.36 5.28 -28.18
C PHE A 144 -11.87 4.99 -28.08
N TRP A 145 -11.51 3.71 -28.08
CA TRP A 145 -10.14 3.29 -27.86
C TRP A 145 -9.35 3.38 -29.18
N ARG A 146 -8.33 4.24 -29.20
CA ARG A 146 -7.50 4.51 -30.40
C ARG A 146 -6.13 5.03 -29.99
N ASP A 147 -5.18 4.93 -30.91
CA ASP A 147 -3.84 5.49 -30.71
C ASP A 147 -3.89 7.02 -30.54
N GLY A 148 -3.11 7.55 -29.60
CA GLY A 148 -3.07 8.96 -29.23
C GLY A 148 -4.36 9.47 -28.57
N MET A 149 -5.15 8.59 -27.96
CA MET A 149 -6.36 8.97 -27.23
C MET A 149 -6.00 9.66 -25.91
N GLU A 150 -6.78 10.68 -25.56
CA GLU A 150 -6.68 11.40 -24.28
C GLU A 150 -8.10 11.84 -23.86
N GLU A 151 -8.52 11.47 -22.66
CA GLU A 151 -9.85 11.78 -22.13
C GLU A 151 -9.79 12.21 -20.66
N GLU A 152 -10.61 13.20 -20.33
CA GLU A 152 -10.71 13.75 -18.97
C GLU A 152 -11.86 13.11 -18.19
N PHE A 153 -11.53 12.62 -17.00
CA PHE A 153 -12.46 12.05 -16.03
C PHE A 153 -12.63 13.03 -14.88
N SER A 154 -13.86 13.41 -14.56
CA SER A 154 -14.17 13.99 -13.26
C SER A 154 -14.21 12.85 -12.25
N ALA A 155 -13.31 12.86 -11.26
CA ALA A 155 -13.17 11.72 -10.35
C ALA A 155 -14.39 11.51 -9.45
N ILE A 156 -15.17 12.57 -9.19
CA ILE A 156 -16.31 12.57 -8.25
C ILE A 156 -17.51 13.26 -8.91
N ASP A 157 -18.67 12.62 -8.80
CA ASP A 157 -19.93 13.20 -9.26
C ASP A 157 -20.29 14.40 -8.38
N SER A 158 -20.58 15.56 -8.98
CA SER A 158 -20.80 16.82 -8.27
C SER A 158 -22.02 16.79 -7.33
N GLU A 159 -22.88 15.77 -7.44
CA GLU A 159 -24.12 15.64 -6.65
C GLU A 159 -23.90 15.09 -5.21
N MET A 160 -22.68 14.68 -4.83
CA MET A 160 -22.38 14.10 -3.51
C MET A 160 -21.42 14.94 -2.64
N VAL A 161 -21.39 16.26 -2.80
CA VAL A 161 -20.66 17.14 -1.87
C VAL A 161 -21.55 17.47 -0.66
N PRO A 162 -21.26 17.00 0.57
CA PRO A 162 -21.96 17.49 1.75
C PRO A 162 -21.59 18.96 1.95
N GLU A 163 -22.58 19.83 2.13
CA GLU A 163 -22.35 21.22 2.53
C GLU A 163 -21.64 21.25 3.90
N GLY A 164 -20.32 21.46 3.91
CA GLY A 164 -19.51 21.45 5.12
C GLY A 164 -18.17 22.19 4.94
N PRO A 165 -17.56 22.68 6.04
CA PRO A 165 -16.57 23.76 5.99
C PRO A 165 -15.13 23.25 5.87
N VAL A 166 -14.87 22.25 5.03
CA VAL A 166 -13.49 21.75 4.84
C VAL A 166 -13.01 22.10 3.44
N ALA A 167 -12.33 23.25 3.35
CA ALA A 167 -11.79 23.81 2.12
C ALA A 167 -10.81 22.87 1.39
N ASP A 168 -10.15 21.95 2.10
CA ASP A 168 -9.23 20.95 1.49
C ASP A 168 -9.97 19.76 0.83
N LEU A 169 -11.24 19.52 1.20
CA LEU A 169 -12.07 18.40 0.71
C LEU A 169 -12.82 18.74 -0.57
N ALA A 170 -13.19 20.01 -0.77
CA ALA A 170 -13.79 20.50 -2.02
C ALA A 170 -12.79 20.46 -3.20
N ILE A 171 -11.49 20.61 -2.89
CA ILE A 171 -10.41 20.53 -3.87
C ILE A 171 -10.32 19.11 -4.41
N CYS A 172 -10.25 18.09 -3.54
CA CYS A 172 -10.23 16.66 -3.91
C CYS A 172 -11.47 16.18 -4.70
N LYS A 173 -12.63 16.85 -4.55
CA LYS A 173 -13.92 16.44 -5.13
C LYS A 173 -14.20 17.01 -6.53
N SER A 174 -13.36 17.90 -7.04
CA SER A 174 -13.50 18.47 -8.40
C SER A 174 -12.32 18.14 -9.32
N GLU A 175 -11.43 17.25 -8.89
CA GLU A 175 -10.18 17.00 -9.59
C GLU A 175 -10.41 16.18 -10.86
N THR A 176 -9.81 16.66 -11.94
CA THR A 176 -9.84 16.00 -13.24
C THR A 176 -8.65 15.05 -13.33
N VAL A 177 -8.91 13.82 -13.73
CA VAL A 177 -7.90 12.81 -14.04
C VAL A 177 -7.91 12.61 -15.54
N THR A 178 -6.76 12.76 -16.17
CA THR A 178 -6.63 12.52 -17.61
C THR A 178 -6.14 11.10 -17.85
N LEU A 179 -6.82 10.37 -18.73
CA LEU A 179 -6.43 9.04 -19.21
C LEU A 179 -6.00 9.17 -20.67
N GLY A 180 -4.74 8.83 -20.94
CA GLY A 180 -4.18 8.73 -22.29
C GLY A 180 -3.82 7.30 -22.66
N ALA A 181 -3.88 6.99 -23.96
CA ALA A 181 -3.50 5.69 -24.50
C ALA A 181 -2.72 5.83 -25.82
N GLU A 182 -1.56 5.18 -25.89
CA GLU A 182 -0.66 5.14 -27.04
C GLU A 182 -0.43 3.69 -27.46
N LEU A 183 -0.58 3.39 -28.75
CA LEU A 183 -0.32 2.06 -29.29
C LEU A 183 1.17 1.91 -29.58
N LEU A 184 1.86 1.05 -28.81
CA LEU A 184 3.29 0.83 -29.00
C LEU A 184 3.59 -0.19 -30.10
N GLN A 185 2.82 -1.29 -30.13
CA GLN A 185 3.09 -2.40 -31.05
C GLN A 185 1.84 -3.23 -31.34
N THR A 186 1.68 -3.66 -32.59
CA THR A 186 0.73 -4.73 -32.96
C THR A 186 1.51 -6.00 -33.29
N TYR A 187 1.13 -7.12 -32.66
CA TYR A 187 1.75 -8.43 -32.86
C TYR A 187 1.04 -9.21 -33.97
N ARG A 188 1.73 -10.23 -34.52
CA ARG A 188 1.21 -11.06 -35.63
C ARG A 188 -0.07 -11.83 -35.31
N ASN A 189 -0.32 -12.11 -34.02
CA ASN A 189 -1.52 -12.76 -33.51
C ASN A 189 -2.68 -11.77 -33.22
N ASN A 190 -2.57 -10.52 -33.69
CA ASN A 190 -3.51 -9.42 -33.45
C ASN A 190 -3.59 -8.89 -32.01
N SER A 191 -2.73 -9.36 -31.09
CA SER A 191 -2.59 -8.70 -29.79
C SER A 191 -1.89 -7.35 -29.95
N GLN A 192 -2.13 -6.42 -29.04
CA GLN A 192 -1.63 -5.06 -29.10
C GLN A 192 -0.99 -4.65 -27.78
N LEU A 193 0.25 -4.17 -27.82
CA LEU A 193 0.91 -3.54 -26.69
C LEU A 193 0.52 -2.06 -26.65
N TRP A 194 -0.09 -1.66 -25.54
CA TRP A 194 -0.52 -0.30 -25.28
C TRP A 194 0.25 0.29 -24.11
N LYS A 195 0.54 1.58 -24.21
CA LYS A 195 1.01 2.40 -23.10
C LYS A 195 -0.13 3.29 -22.64
N ILE A 196 -0.49 3.17 -21.37
CA ILE A 196 -1.57 3.91 -20.74
C ILE A 196 -0.95 4.92 -19.79
N HIS A 197 -1.39 6.16 -19.92
CA HIS A 197 -0.97 7.30 -19.11
C HIS A 197 -2.15 7.80 -18.27
N LEU A 198 -1.93 8.00 -16.98
CA LEU A 198 -2.90 8.59 -16.07
C LEU A 198 -2.24 9.78 -15.40
N SER A 199 -2.80 10.98 -15.56
CA SER A 199 -2.27 12.17 -14.90
C SER A 199 -3.34 12.85 -14.06
N ALA A 200 -2.96 13.23 -12.85
CA ALA A 200 -3.80 14.00 -11.95
C ALA A 200 -2.93 15.01 -11.19
N ILE A 201 -3.55 15.89 -10.42
CA ILE A 201 -2.79 16.74 -9.51
C ILE A 201 -2.21 15.90 -8.36
N ALA A 202 -1.13 16.38 -7.72
CA ALA A 202 -0.34 15.57 -6.78
C ALA A 202 -1.11 15.02 -5.56
N THR A 203 -2.27 15.59 -5.25
CA THR A 203 -3.14 15.18 -4.13
C THR A 203 -4.05 14.00 -4.46
N PHE A 204 -4.28 13.71 -5.74
CA PHE A 204 -5.18 12.64 -6.16
C PHE A 204 -4.57 11.25 -5.86
N ARG A 205 -5.30 10.42 -5.11
CA ARG A 205 -4.82 9.11 -4.66
C ARG A 205 -5.28 8.00 -5.59
N PHE A 206 -4.74 8.00 -6.79
CA PHE A 206 -4.97 6.93 -7.76
C PHE A 206 -4.58 5.56 -7.18
N TYR A 207 -5.43 4.55 -7.38
CA TYR A 207 -5.15 3.18 -6.98
C TYR A 207 -5.11 2.22 -8.17
N GLY A 208 -5.97 2.39 -9.17
CA GLY A 208 -6.02 1.45 -10.28
C GLY A 208 -6.92 1.87 -11.43
N LEU A 209 -6.84 1.12 -12.52
CA LEU A 209 -7.66 1.31 -13.71
C LEU A 209 -8.34 -0.02 -14.06
N GLU A 210 -9.64 0.05 -14.30
CA GLU A 210 -10.45 -1.04 -14.82
C GLU A 210 -10.92 -0.68 -16.23
N LEU A 211 -10.64 -1.56 -17.20
CA LEU A 211 -11.13 -1.48 -18.57
C LEU A 211 -11.95 -2.73 -18.88
N LEU A 212 -13.21 -2.52 -19.26
CA LEU A 212 -14.14 -3.56 -19.68
C LEU A 212 -14.39 -3.44 -21.18
N ASP A 213 -14.57 -4.56 -21.88
CA ASP A 213 -15.04 -4.55 -23.26
C ASP A 213 -16.56 -4.35 -23.36
N GLU A 214 -17.06 -4.31 -24.59
CA GLU A 214 -18.49 -4.11 -24.89
C GLU A 214 -19.39 -5.24 -24.32
N GLN A 215 -18.82 -6.39 -23.96
CA GLN A 215 -19.53 -7.50 -23.31
C GLN A 215 -19.42 -7.44 -21.78
N GLY A 216 -18.74 -6.45 -21.21
CA GLY A 216 -18.49 -6.30 -19.79
C GLY A 216 -17.38 -7.23 -19.26
N LEU A 217 -16.56 -7.80 -20.14
CA LEU A 217 -15.42 -8.64 -19.73
C LEU A 217 -14.20 -7.75 -19.46
N HIS A 218 -13.42 -8.10 -18.44
CA HIS A 218 -12.19 -7.37 -18.12
C HIS A 218 -11.15 -7.54 -19.24
N VAL A 219 -10.74 -6.40 -19.80
CA VAL A 219 -9.59 -6.28 -20.72
C VAL A 219 -8.33 -5.94 -19.93
N LEU A 220 -8.46 -5.07 -18.94
CA LEU A 220 -7.42 -4.72 -18.00
C LEU A 220 -8.03 -4.50 -16.63
N PHE A 221 -7.40 -5.06 -15.61
CA PHE A 221 -7.66 -4.71 -14.23
C PHE A 221 -6.32 -4.58 -13.52
N SER A 222 -5.83 -3.34 -13.41
CA SER A 222 -4.54 -3.06 -12.79
C SER A 222 -4.75 -2.35 -11.47
N LEU A 223 -4.49 -3.06 -10.39
CA LEU A 223 -4.35 -2.48 -9.05
C LEU A 223 -2.87 -2.11 -8.89
N ARG A 224 -2.61 -0.80 -8.74
CA ARG A 224 -1.30 -0.16 -8.56
C ARG A 224 -0.47 -0.03 -9.85
N PRO A 225 -0.36 1.19 -10.40
CA PRO A 225 0.45 1.45 -11.58
C PRO A 225 1.94 1.27 -11.29
N ARG A 226 2.66 0.65 -12.23
CA ARG A 226 4.06 0.21 -12.08
C ARG A 226 5.10 1.35 -12.03
N SER A 227 4.72 2.58 -12.38
CA SER A 227 5.63 3.74 -12.35
C SER A 227 4.88 5.02 -12.00
N ALA A 228 5.39 5.75 -11.00
CA ALA A 228 4.92 7.08 -10.64
C ALA A 228 5.94 8.12 -11.10
N PHE A 229 5.50 9.19 -11.77
CA PHE A 229 6.31 10.34 -12.10
C PHE A 229 5.72 11.60 -11.49
N ALA A 230 6.57 12.47 -10.96
CA ALA A 230 6.18 13.74 -10.34
C ALA A 230 6.79 14.90 -11.14
N GLY A 231 5.97 15.89 -11.48
CA GLY A 231 6.41 17.10 -12.18
C GLY A 231 5.36 18.20 -12.09
N GLY A 232 5.80 19.45 -11.88
CA GLY A 232 4.96 20.64 -12.06
C GLY A 232 3.64 20.69 -11.27
N GLY A 233 3.60 20.16 -10.04
CA GLY A 233 2.38 20.17 -9.21
C GLY A 233 1.40 19.00 -9.45
N GLY A 234 1.74 18.09 -10.37
CA GLY A 234 0.98 16.87 -10.66
C GLY A 234 1.69 15.57 -10.29
N ALA A 235 0.90 14.51 -10.13
CA ALA A 235 1.37 13.13 -10.05
C ALA A 235 0.79 12.35 -11.25
N GLY A 236 1.67 11.69 -11.98
CA GLY A 236 1.29 10.87 -13.12
C GLY A 236 1.76 9.44 -12.96
N TYR A 237 1.05 8.55 -13.65
CA TYR A 237 1.28 7.13 -13.66
C TYR A 237 1.31 6.63 -15.10
N SER A 238 2.23 5.72 -15.39
CA SER A 238 2.26 5.03 -16.68
C SER A 238 2.35 3.53 -16.50
N MET A 239 1.65 2.81 -17.37
CA MET A 239 1.70 1.36 -17.44
C MET A 239 1.71 0.90 -18.89
N GLU A 240 2.38 -0.22 -19.14
CA GLU A 240 2.33 -0.91 -20.43
C GLU A 240 1.56 -2.21 -20.25
N CYS A 241 0.62 -2.49 -21.15
CA CYS A 241 -0.26 -3.65 -21.08
C CYS A 241 -0.50 -4.24 -22.47
N VAL A 242 -0.58 -5.56 -22.55
CA VAL A 242 -0.87 -6.27 -23.80
C VAL A 242 -2.35 -6.63 -23.84
N PHE A 243 -3.08 -6.06 -24.78
CA PHE A 243 -4.46 -6.43 -25.07
C PHE A 243 -4.50 -7.65 -26.00
N PRO A 244 -5.37 -8.64 -25.73
CA PRO A 244 -5.39 -9.89 -26.50
C PRO A 244 -5.85 -9.69 -27.96
N ARG A 245 -6.54 -8.58 -28.25
CA ARG A 245 -7.04 -8.18 -29.56
C ARG A 245 -7.19 -6.66 -29.63
N ALA A 246 -7.51 -6.15 -30.81
CA ALA A 246 -7.94 -4.77 -30.96
C ALA A 246 -9.34 -4.54 -30.39
N TYR A 247 -9.52 -3.43 -29.68
CA TYR A 247 -10.80 -2.97 -29.14
C TYR A 247 -11.12 -1.59 -29.72
N SER A 248 -12.34 -1.40 -30.21
CA SER A 248 -12.84 -0.09 -30.70
C SER A 248 -13.44 0.76 -29.59
N ARG A 249 -14.02 0.11 -28.58
CA ARG A 249 -14.61 0.74 -27.41
C ARG A 249 -14.26 -0.01 -26.16
N LEU A 250 -13.99 0.72 -25.09
CA LEU A 250 -13.79 0.19 -23.76
C LEU A 250 -14.56 1.04 -22.77
N GLN A 251 -15.16 0.41 -21.77
CA GLN A 251 -15.67 1.11 -20.61
C GLN A 251 -14.55 1.22 -19.58
N ALA A 252 -14.19 2.44 -19.19
CA ALA A 252 -13.14 2.69 -18.22
C ALA A 252 -13.70 3.18 -16.89
N ARG A 253 -13.10 2.69 -15.81
CA ARG A 253 -13.37 3.09 -14.44
C ARG A 253 -12.04 3.33 -13.72
N ILE A 254 -11.90 4.52 -13.13
CA ILE A 254 -10.73 4.90 -12.34
C ILE A 254 -11.01 4.53 -10.89
N LEU A 255 -10.11 3.74 -10.29
CA LEU A 255 -10.15 3.35 -8.88
C LEU A 255 -9.23 4.28 -8.08
N TYR A 256 -9.72 4.80 -6.96
CA TYR A 256 -8.97 5.73 -6.13
C TYR A 256 -9.25 5.52 -4.63
N ILE A 257 -8.32 6.00 -3.81
CA ILE A 257 -8.43 5.97 -2.36
C ILE A 257 -9.19 7.21 -1.90
N ASP A 258 -10.37 6.99 -1.34
CA ASP A 258 -11.21 8.03 -0.78
C ASP A 258 -10.88 8.21 0.72
N PRO A 259 -10.39 9.39 1.14
CA PRO A 259 -10.08 9.66 2.54
C PRO A 259 -11.29 9.53 3.47
N ASP A 260 -12.50 9.81 2.99
CA ASP A 260 -13.73 9.76 3.78
C ASP A 260 -14.11 8.31 4.13
N LYS A 261 -13.60 7.33 3.37
CA LYS A 261 -13.84 5.89 3.57
C LYS A 261 -12.78 5.21 4.43
N PHE A 262 -11.86 5.96 5.03
CA PHE A 262 -10.85 5.37 5.90
C PHE A 262 -11.44 4.78 7.16
N LYS A 263 -11.04 3.54 7.44
CA LYS A 263 -11.38 2.81 8.67
C LYS A 263 -10.10 2.43 9.39
N ASN A 264 -10.09 2.62 10.70
CA ASN A 264 -9.04 2.08 11.55
C ASN A 264 -9.41 0.64 11.92
N LYS A 265 -8.46 -0.28 11.75
CA LYS A 265 -8.54 -1.69 12.12
C LYS A 265 -7.37 -2.04 13.01
N SER A 266 -7.44 -3.20 13.67
CA SER A 266 -6.32 -3.77 14.41
C SER A 266 -5.91 -5.11 13.81
N LEU A 267 -4.61 -5.36 13.76
CA LEU A 267 -4.04 -6.66 13.44
C LEU A 267 -3.47 -7.27 14.72
N PRO A 268 -4.11 -8.32 15.28
CA PRO A 268 -3.60 -8.96 16.47
C PRO A 268 -2.29 -9.70 16.17
N PHE A 269 -1.27 -9.41 16.96
CA PHE A 269 -0.01 -10.12 16.99
C PHE A 269 0.01 -11.08 18.17
N ASN A 270 0.25 -12.35 17.89
CA ASN A 270 0.57 -13.36 18.90
C ASN A 270 1.43 -14.44 18.24
N LEU A 271 2.75 -14.22 18.25
CA LEU A 271 3.70 -15.06 17.53
C LEU A 271 4.90 -15.39 18.41
N THR A 272 5.36 -16.64 18.36
CA THR A 272 6.64 -17.06 18.94
C THR A 272 7.57 -17.50 17.83
N VAL A 273 8.70 -16.82 17.70
CA VAL A 273 9.75 -17.09 16.72
C VAL A 273 10.89 -17.81 17.42
N GLY A 274 11.24 -19.02 16.98
CA GLY A 274 12.44 -19.72 17.44
C GLY A 274 13.71 -19.06 16.85
N LEU A 275 14.75 -18.92 17.68
CA LEU A 275 16.07 -18.40 17.27
C LEU A 275 17.03 -19.53 16.86
N ALA A 276 16.70 -20.78 17.21
CA ALA A 276 17.48 -21.95 16.83
C ALA A 276 17.16 -22.37 15.39
N GLY A 277 18.12 -22.22 14.47
CA GLY A 277 18.03 -22.68 13.08
C GLY A 277 17.71 -21.60 12.03
N THR A 278 17.17 -20.45 12.43
CA THR A 278 16.82 -19.30 11.57
C THR A 278 17.99 -18.34 11.32
N LEU A 279 19.08 -18.44 12.09
CA LEU A 279 20.37 -17.80 11.79
C LEU A 279 21.11 -18.55 10.68
N SER A 280 20.45 -18.81 9.55
CA SER A 280 21.14 -19.29 8.37
C SER A 280 21.97 -18.11 7.82
N LYS A 281 23.28 -18.21 8.03
CA LYS A 281 24.29 -17.31 7.51
C LYS A 281 24.07 -17.07 6.00
N ARG A 282 23.53 -15.92 5.61
CA ARG A 282 24.13 -15.22 4.46
C ARG A 282 25.38 -14.51 5.00
N GLN A 283 26.44 -15.29 5.20
CA GLN A 283 27.78 -14.72 5.17
C GLN A 283 27.94 -14.18 3.75
N ALA A 284 28.03 -12.85 3.61
CA ALA A 284 28.53 -12.24 2.39
C ALA A 284 29.83 -12.97 2.01
N PRO A 285 30.07 -13.31 0.73
CA PRO A 285 31.30 -13.97 0.34
C PRO A 285 32.47 -13.10 0.76
N SER A 286 33.33 -13.65 1.63
CA SER A 286 34.64 -13.09 1.92
C SER A 286 35.36 -12.91 0.59
N ALA A 287 35.52 -11.67 0.15
CA ALA A 287 36.42 -11.35 -0.94
C ALA A 287 37.82 -11.90 -0.57
N ARG A 288 38.39 -12.71 -1.45
CA ARG A 288 39.81 -13.05 -1.47
C ARG A 288 40.46 -12.25 -2.57
#